data_AF-A0A137QXG1-F1
#
_entry.id   AF-A0A137QXG1-F1
#
_cell.length_a   1.000
_cell.length_b   1.000
_cell.length_c   1.000
_cell.angle_alpha   90.00
_cell.angle_beta   90.00
_cell.angle_gamma   90.00
#
_symmetry.space_group_name_H-M   'P 1'
#
loop_
_entity.id
_entity.type
_entity.pdbx_description
1 polymer ?
#
loop_
_entity_poly.entity_id
_entity_poly.type
_entity_poly.pdbx_seq_one_letter_code
_entity_poly.pdbx_strand_id
1 'polypeptide(L)'
;MISDLICQNDCQALEFKGYGKNFITSHGFSPDAFVQMALQAAYFRLYGHVECVYEPAMTKSFLHGHTEALQSVQCESVNFTKTFYSESTPQEKVSTLRKACERHIKLTKECAQGLRQDKHLYVFYCLLQREA
;
A
#
# COMPACT_ATOMS: atom_id res chain seq x y z
N MET A 1 9.09 26.92 16.78
CA MET A 1 10.09 26.21 17.62
C MET A 1 9.80 24.71 17.58
N ILE A 2 10.74 23.85 18.00
CA ILE A 2 10.51 22.38 18.09
C ILE A 2 9.26 22.06 18.92
N SER A 3 8.99 22.85 19.97
CA SER A 3 7.77 22.73 20.78
C SER A 3 6.48 22.81 19.95
N ASP A 4 6.42 23.73 18.98
CA ASP A 4 5.23 23.89 18.13
C ASP A 4 5.07 22.69 17.20
N LEU A 5 6.17 22.13 16.68
CA LEU A 5 6.14 20.91 15.86
C LEU A 5 5.68 19.69 16.67
N ILE A 6 6.14 19.56 17.92
CA ILE A 6 5.73 18.46 18.81
C ILE A 6 4.23 18.56 19.10
N CYS A 7 3.73 19.76 19.39
CA CYS A 7 2.31 19.97 19.68
C CYS A 7 1.39 19.79 18.46
N GLN A 8 1.90 19.93 17.23
CA GLN A 8 1.13 19.69 16.00
C GLN A 8 1.09 18.21 15.58
N ASN A 9 1.95 17.36 16.15
CA ASN A 9 2.03 15.96 15.78
C ASN A 9 1.19 15.08 16.71
N ASP A 10 0.12 14.48 16.18
CA ASP A 10 -0.62 13.42 16.85
C ASP A 10 -0.06 12.04 16.44
N CYS A 11 0.26 11.20 17.41
CA CYS A 11 0.80 9.87 17.19
C CYS A 11 0.14 8.87 18.13
N GLN A 12 -0.47 7.84 17.55
CA GLN A 12 -1.13 6.75 18.27
C GLN A 12 -0.52 5.42 17.83
N ALA A 13 -0.16 4.57 18.80
CA ALA A 13 0.32 3.23 18.56
C ALA A 13 -0.76 2.21 18.93
N LEU A 14 -1.21 1.43 17.95
CA LEU A 14 -2.21 0.37 18.16
C LEU A 14 -1.55 -1.00 18.22
N GLU A 15 -1.67 -1.68 19.36
CA GLU A 15 -1.31 -3.09 19.51
C GLU A 15 -2.54 -3.97 19.20
N PHE A 16 -2.61 -4.51 17.98
CA PHE A 16 -3.72 -5.37 17.57
C PHE A 16 -3.52 -6.82 18.06
N LYS A 17 -4.36 -7.26 19.01
CA LYS A 17 -4.26 -8.60 19.67
C LYS A 17 -5.22 -9.65 19.12
N GLY A 18 -6.10 -9.29 18.16
CA GLY A 18 -7.16 -10.19 17.70
C GLY A 18 -6.65 -11.40 16.90
N TYR A 19 -5.65 -11.19 16.05
CA TYR A 19 -4.96 -12.22 15.28
C TYR A 19 -3.62 -11.67 14.78
N GLY A 20 -2.81 -12.53 14.16
CA GLY A 20 -1.54 -12.12 13.55
C GLY A 20 -1.22 -12.90 12.29
N LYS A 21 0.06 -12.91 11.94
CA LYS A 21 0.60 -13.55 10.72
C LYS A 21 0.03 -14.94 10.47
N ASN A 22 0.00 -15.81 11.49
CA ASN A 22 -0.41 -17.22 11.34
C ASN A 22 -1.83 -17.36 10.79
N PHE A 23 -2.77 -16.53 11.27
CA PHE A 23 -4.15 -16.50 10.77
C PHE A 23 -4.20 -16.03 9.31
N ILE A 24 -3.46 -14.97 8.97
CA ILE A 24 -3.49 -14.41 7.62
C ILE A 24 -2.91 -15.42 6.62
N THR A 25 -1.79 -16.04 6.96
CA THR A 25 -1.14 -17.04 6.10
C THR A 25 -1.94 -18.32 5.97
N SER A 26 -2.65 -18.78 7.02
CA SER A 26 -3.48 -19.99 6.95
C SER A 26 -4.67 -19.84 5.99
N HIS A 27 -5.09 -18.60 5.70
CA HIS A 27 -6.13 -18.28 4.71
C HIS A 27 -5.56 -17.98 3.31
N GLY A 28 -4.25 -18.16 3.12
CA GLY A 28 -3.58 -18.01 1.83
C GLY A 28 -3.39 -16.55 1.40
N PHE A 29 -3.20 -15.64 2.34
CA PHE A 29 -2.89 -14.23 2.08
C PHE A 29 -1.44 -13.89 2.46
N SER A 30 -0.83 -12.95 1.73
CA SER A 30 0.38 -12.27 2.20
C SER A 30 0.02 -11.36 3.38
N PRO A 31 0.72 -11.43 4.53
CA PRO A 31 0.48 -10.54 5.67
C PRO A 31 0.55 -9.06 5.30
N ASP A 32 1.54 -8.69 4.49
CA ASP A 32 1.77 -7.31 4.06
C ASP A 32 0.62 -6.81 3.18
N ALA A 33 0.31 -7.53 2.10
CA ALA A 33 -0.79 -7.18 1.20
C ALA A 33 -2.14 -7.12 1.94
N PHE A 34 -2.39 -8.04 2.87
CA PHE A 34 -3.61 -8.06 3.67
C PHE A 34 -3.73 -6.81 4.55
N VAL A 35 -2.66 -6.44 5.26
CA VAL A 35 -2.66 -5.23 6.10
C VAL A 35 -2.79 -3.97 5.25
N GLN A 36 -2.15 -3.90 4.09
CA GLN A 36 -2.31 -2.79 3.15
C GLN A 36 -3.77 -2.64 2.70
N MET A 37 -4.45 -3.74 2.36
CA MET A 37 -5.88 -3.70 2.01
C MET A 37 -6.75 -3.32 3.22
N ALA A 38 -6.40 -3.75 4.43
CA ALA A 38 -7.10 -3.33 5.64
C ALA A 38 -6.97 -1.81 5.88
N LEU A 39 -5.80 -1.22 5.64
CA LEU A 39 -5.59 0.23 5.69
C LEU A 39 -6.43 0.96 4.64
N GLN A 40 -6.49 0.45 3.41
CA GLN A 40 -7.34 1.01 2.34
C GLN A 40 -8.82 0.98 2.72
N ALA A 41 -9.31 -0.15 3.26
CA ALA A 41 -10.68 -0.26 3.73
C ALA A 41 -10.98 0.69 4.90
N ALA A 42 -10.07 0.79 5.87
CA ALA A 42 -10.21 1.70 7.00
C ALA A 42 -10.28 3.17 6.54
N TYR A 43 -9.39 3.57 5.62
CA TYR A 43 -9.41 4.92 5.05
C TYR A 43 -10.71 5.20 4.30
N PHE A 44 -11.12 4.28 3.42
CA PHE A 44 -12.37 4.41 2.67
C PHE A 44 -13.60 4.52 3.58
N ARG A 45 -13.62 3.79 4.71
CA ARG A 45 -14.69 3.90 5.72
C ARG A 45 -14.78 5.28 6.35
N LEU A 46 -13.62 5.88 6.64
CA LEU A 46 -13.55 7.17 7.34
C LEU A 46 -13.92 8.33 6.41
N TYR A 47 -13.50 8.27 5.14
CA TYR A 47 -13.56 9.42 4.23
C TYR A 47 -14.46 9.22 3.00
N GLY A 48 -14.95 8.01 2.74
CA GLY A 48 -15.84 7.71 1.60
C GLY A 48 -15.16 7.70 0.22
N HIS A 49 -13.85 7.88 0.16
CA HIS A 49 -13.05 7.83 -1.06
C HIS A 49 -11.68 7.16 -0.78
N VAL A 50 -10.96 6.86 -1.85
CA VAL A 50 -9.59 6.36 -1.81
C VAL A 50 -8.63 7.48 -2.17
N GLU A 51 -7.44 7.48 -1.60
CA GLU A 51 -6.39 8.48 -1.88
C GLU A 51 -5.07 7.80 -2.22
N CYS A 52 -4.18 8.52 -2.90
CA CYS A 52 -2.87 8.00 -3.27
C CYS A 52 -2.08 7.57 -2.02
N VAL A 53 -1.51 6.37 -2.06
CA VAL A 53 -0.67 5.82 -0.98
C VAL A 53 0.73 5.54 -1.50
N TYR A 54 1.72 5.98 -0.74
CA TYR A 54 3.12 5.66 -0.92
C TYR A 54 3.51 4.52 0.02
N GLU A 55 4.05 3.45 -0.53
CA GLU A 55 4.63 2.34 0.21
C GLU A 55 6.07 2.12 -0.28
N PRO A 56 7.09 2.12 0.60
CA PRO A 56 8.47 1.91 0.20
C PRO A 56 8.72 0.43 -0.11
N ALA A 57 9.14 0.12 -1.34
CA ALA A 57 9.52 -1.23 -1.75
C ALA A 57 11.04 -1.32 -1.98
N MET A 58 11.70 -2.27 -1.32
CA MET A 58 13.17 -2.38 -1.36
C MET A 58 13.68 -2.93 -2.70
N THR A 59 14.73 -2.31 -3.26
CA THR A 59 15.37 -2.74 -4.52
C THR A 59 16.73 -3.40 -4.28
N LYS A 60 16.86 -4.19 -3.22
CA LYS A 60 18.13 -4.78 -2.73
C LYS A 60 18.87 -5.67 -3.72
N SER A 61 18.20 -6.13 -4.78
CA SER A 61 18.82 -6.92 -5.85
C SER A 61 19.77 -6.10 -6.72
N PHE A 62 19.72 -4.76 -6.66
CA PHE A 62 20.61 -3.87 -7.41
C PHE A 62 21.76 -3.36 -6.54
N LEU A 63 22.91 -3.09 -7.17
CA LEU A 63 24.04 -2.43 -6.51
C LEU A 63 23.60 -1.04 -6.02
N HIS A 64 23.84 -0.75 -4.74
CA HIS A 64 23.35 0.47 -4.05
C HIS A 64 21.82 0.67 -4.10
N GLY A 65 21.06 -0.41 -4.30
CA GLY A 65 19.61 -0.35 -4.30
C GLY A 65 19.03 0.15 -2.97
N HIS A 66 18.18 1.16 -3.05
CA HIS A 66 17.46 1.73 -1.91
C HIS A 66 15.99 1.27 -1.98
N THR A 67 15.10 2.16 -2.41
CA THR A 67 13.65 1.93 -2.46
C THR A 67 13.03 2.48 -3.73
N GLU A 68 12.06 1.76 -4.26
CA GLU A 68 11.09 2.21 -5.25
C GLU A 68 9.76 2.59 -4.56
N ALA A 69 8.93 3.39 -5.21
CA ALA A 69 7.59 3.74 -4.71
C ALA A 69 6.55 2.73 -5.19
N LEU A 70 5.97 1.98 -4.26
CA LEU A 70 4.82 1.14 -4.51
C LEU A 70 3.55 1.97 -4.28
N GLN A 71 2.69 2.03 -5.30
CA GLN A 71 1.39 2.68 -5.23
C GLN A 71 0.31 1.64 -4.95
N SER A 72 -0.05 1.46 -3.68
CA SER A 72 -0.95 0.36 -3.23
C SER A 72 -2.41 0.54 -3.69
N VAL A 73 -2.76 1.75 -4.13
CA VAL A 73 -4.06 2.04 -4.76
C VAL A 73 -4.03 1.64 -6.23
N GLN A 74 -4.84 0.64 -6.57
CA GLN A 74 -5.01 0.08 -7.91
C GLN A 74 -6.51 -0.21 -8.12
N CYS A 75 -6.91 -0.46 -9.36
CA CYS A 75 -8.30 -0.80 -9.68
C CYS A 75 -8.87 -1.93 -8.79
N GLU A 76 -8.06 -2.95 -8.49
CA GLU A 76 -8.44 -4.08 -7.66
C GLU A 76 -8.65 -3.70 -6.19
N SER A 77 -7.81 -2.83 -5.63
CA SER A 77 -7.99 -2.35 -4.25
C SER A 77 -9.15 -1.38 -4.11
N VAL A 78 -9.40 -0.55 -5.13
CA VAL A 78 -10.61 0.29 -5.21
C VAL A 78 -11.87 -0.56 -5.34
N ASN A 79 -11.84 -1.62 -6.15
CA ASN A 79 -12.97 -2.53 -6.27
C ASN A 79 -13.22 -3.25 -4.95
N PHE A 80 -12.18 -3.78 -4.31
CA PHE A 80 -12.28 -4.41 -2.99
C PHE A 80 -12.92 -3.48 -1.95
N THR A 81 -12.44 -2.25 -1.79
CA THR A 81 -12.95 -1.32 -0.78
C THR A 81 -14.44 -1.01 -0.99
N LYS A 82 -14.85 -0.78 -2.24
CA LYS A 82 -16.28 -0.58 -2.59
C LYS A 82 -17.12 -1.83 -2.32
N THR A 83 -16.66 -3.02 -2.74
CA THR A 83 -17.37 -4.28 -2.49
C THR A 83 -17.47 -4.59 -1.01
N PHE A 84 -16.42 -4.33 -0.22
CA PHE A 84 -16.37 -4.61 1.21
C PHE A 84 -17.48 -3.88 2.00
N TYR A 85 -17.79 -2.64 1.64
CA TYR A 85 -18.84 -1.83 2.26
C TYR A 85 -20.21 -1.89 1.56
N SER A 86 -20.34 -2.70 0.51
CA SER A 86 -21.63 -2.94 -0.16
C SER A 86 -22.41 -4.12 0.45
N GLU A 87 -23.63 -4.33 -0.03
CA GLU A 87 -24.49 -5.48 0.30
C GLU A 87 -24.06 -6.79 -0.39
N SER A 88 -22.86 -6.85 -0.99
CA SER A 88 -22.32 -8.09 -1.57
C SER A 88 -22.17 -9.21 -0.55
N THR A 89 -22.18 -10.44 -1.04
CA THR A 89 -22.01 -11.64 -0.21
C THR A 89 -20.62 -11.70 0.43
N PRO A 90 -20.45 -12.36 1.59
CA PRO A 90 -19.12 -12.58 2.18
C PRO A 90 -18.12 -13.20 1.22
N GLN A 91 -18.58 -14.12 0.35
CA GLN A 91 -17.78 -14.80 -0.66
C GLN A 91 -17.24 -13.80 -1.70
N GLU A 92 -18.06 -12.87 -2.17
CA GLU A 92 -17.64 -11.81 -3.10
C GLU A 92 -16.65 -10.85 -2.45
N LYS A 93 -16.87 -10.48 -1.18
CA LYS A 93 -15.95 -9.63 -0.41
C LYS A 93 -14.58 -10.29 -0.26
N VAL A 94 -14.53 -11.59 0.04
CA VAL A 94 -13.28 -12.35 0.14
C VAL A 94 -12.62 -12.51 -1.24
N SER A 95 -13.40 -12.73 -2.29
CA SER A 95 -12.90 -12.86 -3.68
C SER A 95 -12.23 -11.56 -4.17
N THR A 96 -12.87 -10.42 -3.93
CA THR A 96 -12.29 -9.10 -4.28
C THR A 96 -11.06 -8.77 -3.44
N LEU A 97 -11.06 -9.09 -2.15
CA LEU A 97 -9.87 -8.98 -1.29
C LEU A 97 -8.69 -9.81 -1.85
N ARG A 98 -8.95 -11.06 -2.28
CA ARG A 98 -7.93 -11.94 -2.84
C ARG A 98 -7.29 -11.34 -4.09
N LYS A 99 -8.09 -10.83 -5.03
CA LYS A 99 -7.60 -10.16 -6.24
C LYS A 99 -6.77 -8.92 -5.92
N ALA A 100 -7.21 -8.11 -4.95
CA ALA A 100 -6.49 -6.92 -4.53
C ALA A 100 -5.12 -7.26 -3.92
N CYS A 101 -5.07 -8.29 -3.06
CA CYS A 101 -3.84 -8.80 -2.49
C CYS A 101 -2.89 -9.39 -3.55
N GLU A 102 -3.41 -10.16 -4.50
CA GLU A 102 -2.61 -10.71 -5.62
C GLU A 102 -1.99 -9.59 -6.46
N ARG A 103 -2.76 -8.54 -6.76
CA ARG A 103 -2.25 -7.37 -7.46
C ARG A 103 -1.14 -6.66 -6.68
N HIS A 104 -1.35 -6.44 -5.38
CA HIS A 104 -0.35 -5.83 -4.50
C HIS A 104 0.96 -6.64 -4.50
N ILE A 105 0.89 -7.97 -4.34
CA ILE A 105 2.07 -8.85 -4.39
C ILE A 105 2.81 -8.72 -5.74
N LYS A 106 2.07 -8.65 -6.85
CA LYS A 106 2.66 -8.44 -8.18
C LYS A 106 3.38 -7.10 -8.26
N LEU A 107 2.75 -6.02 -7.76
CA LEU A 107 3.39 -4.71 -7.68
C LEU A 107 4.66 -4.71 -6.85
N THR A 108 4.65 -5.37 -5.68
CA THR A 108 5.84 -5.46 -4.82
C THR A 108 7.01 -6.12 -5.57
N LYS A 109 6.73 -7.17 -6.35
CA LYS A 109 7.75 -7.83 -7.19
C LYS A 109 8.26 -6.91 -8.31
N GLU A 110 7.36 -6.21 -9.01
CA GLU A 110 7.73 -5.23 -10.04
C GLU A 110 8.61 -4.12 -9.46
N CYS A 111 8.27 -3.60 -8.26
CA CYS A 111 9.08 -2.60 -7.56
C CYS A 111 10.48 -3.14 -7.24
N ALA A 112 10.56 -4.34 -6.65
CA ALA A 112 11.83 -4.97 -6.28
C ALA A 112 12.74 -5.22 -7.50
N GLN A 113 12.15 -5.39 -8.68
CA GLN A 113 12.82 -5.56 -9.97
C GLN A 113 13.10 -4.23 -10.70
N GLY A 114 12.78 -3.07 -10.10
CA GLY A 114 13.03 -1.76 -10.71
C GLY A 114 12.17 -1.47 -11.94
N LEU A 115 10.98 -2.08 -12.04
CA LEU A 115 10.11 -1.97 -13.20
C LEU A 115 9.03 -0.87 -13.07
N ARG A 116 9.08 -0.08 -12.00
CA ARG A 116 8.09 0.98 -11.73
C ARG A 116 8.60 2.34 -12.19
N GLN A 117 7.65 3.24 -12.42
CA GLN A 117 7.92 4.52 -13.05
C GLN A 117 8.39 5.62 -12.10
N ASP A 118 8.06 5.56 -10.81
CA ASP A 118 8.19 6.72 -9.92
C ASP A 118 9.64 7.24 -9.81
N LYS A 119 10.63 6.36 -9.56
CA LYS A 119 12.03 6.80 -9.59
C LYS A 119 12.53 7.15 -11.00
N HIS A 120 12.05 6.49 -12.05
CA HIS A 120 12.42 6.84 -13.43
C HIS A 120 11.97 8.26 -13.81
N LEU A 121 10.72 8.61 -13.48
CA LEU A 121 10.18 9.95 -13.69
C LEU A 121 10.92 10.99 -12.84
N TYR A 122 11.31 10.64 -11.61
CA TYR A 122 12.12 11.52 -10.77
C TYR A 122 13.51 11.77 -11.37
N VAL A 123 14.13 10.77 -11.99
CA VAL A 123 15.41 10.94 -12.70
C VAL A 123 15.25 11.91 -13.87
N PHE A 124 14.20 11.76 -14.70
CA PHE A 124 13.94 12.70 -15.79
C PHE A 124 13.71 14.13 -15.29
N TYR A 125 12.93 14.29 -14.22
CA TYR A 125 12.75 15.59 -13.58
C TYR A 125 14.08 16.20 -13.13
N CYS A 126 14.94 15.42 -12.46
CA CYS A 126 16.26 15.87 -12.02
C CYS A 126 17.17 16.28 -13.18
N LEU A 127 17.11 15.57 -14.31
CA LEU A 127 17.91 15.89 -15.49
C LEU A 127 17.45 17.21 -16.12
N LEU A 128 16.14 17.40 -16.30
CA LEU A 128 15.59 18.65 -16.83
C LEU A 128 15.95 19.86 -15.96
N GLN A 129 15.91 19.71 -14.63
CA GLN A 129 16.28 20.79 -13.70
C GLN A 129 17.78 21.14 -13.71
N ARG A 130 18.65 20.26 -14.24
CA ARG A 130 20.09 20.54 -14.37
C ARG A 130 20.43 21.25 -15.67
N GLU A 131 19.57 21.14 -16.68
CA GLU A 131 19.72 21.81 -17.97
C GLU A 131 19.13 23.22 -18.00
N ALA A 132 18.27 23.55 -17.02
CA ALA A 132 17.71 24.89 -16.79
C ALA A 132 18.63 25.75 -15.92
#